data_AF-A0A8E0KK16-F1
#
_entry.id   AF-A0A8E0KK16-F1
#
_cell.length_a   1.000
_cell.length_b   1.000
_cell.length_c   1.000
_cell.angle_alpha   90.00
_cell.angle_beta   90.00
_cell.angle_gamma   90.00
#
_symmetry.space_group_name_H-M   'P 1'
#
loop_
_entity.id
_entity.type
_entity.pdbx_description
1 polymer ?
#
loop_
_entity_poly.entity_id
_entity_poly.type
_entity_poly.pdbx_seq_one_letter_code
_entity_poly.pdbx_strand_id
1 'polypeptide(L)' 'MVFGIKLVPFGAHCWVQAGETVLNDTVDNVSEYTPIMVV' A
#
# COMPACT_ATOMS: atom_id res chain seq x y z
N MET A 1 9.18 3.61 -0.38
CA MET A 1 8.18 3.08 0.57
C MET A 1 6.88 3.84 0.41
N VAL A 2 5.75 3.13 0.41
CA VAL A 2 4.41 3.71 0.30
C VAL A 2 3.66 3.47 1.60
N PHE A 3 2.96 4.48 2.08
CA PHE A 3 2.04 4.39 3.19
C PHE A 3 0.62 4.56 2.66
N GLY A 4 -0.27 3.63 3.02
CA GLY A 4 -1.66 3.65 2.58
C GLY A 4 -2.65 3.43 3.72
N ILE A 5 -3.85 3.94 3.53
CA ILE A 5 -4.97 3.78 4.46
C ILE A 5 -6.18 3.18 3.76
N LYS A 6 -6.98 2.40 4.48
CA LYS A 6 -8.32 2.01 4.09
C LYS A 6 -9.30 2.31 5.21
N LEU A 7 -10.54 2.65 4.86
CA LEU A 7 -11.54 3.10 5.84
C LEU A 7 -12.37 1.96 6.44
N VAL A 8 -12.67 0.90 5.66
CA VAL A 8 -13.56 -0.20 6.10
C VAL A 8 -13.07 -1.56 5.60
N PRO A 9 -12.70 -2.50 6.50
CA PRO A 9 -12.35 -2.22 7.90
C PRO A 9 -11.16 -1.24 7.93
N PHE A 10 -11.10 -0.39 8.96
CA PHE A 10 -10.00 0.57 9.07
C PHE A 10 -8.64 -0.16 9.11
N GLY A 11 -7.68 0.33 8.32
CA GLY A 11 -6.34 -0.20 8.28
C GLY A 11 -5.33 0.83 7.81
N ALA A 12 -4.14 0.81 8.42
CA ALA A 12 -2.98 1.55 7.97
C ALA A 12 -1.87 0.54 7.65
N HIS A 13 -1.33 0.62 6.46
CA HIS A 13 -0.35 -0.34 5.96
C HIS A 13 0.78 0.37 5.19
N CYS A 14 1.92 -0.29 5.11
CA CYS A 14 3.04 0.22 4.32
C CYS A 14 3.72 -0.90 3.54
N TRP A 15 4.14 -0.58 2.33
CA TRP A 15 4.81 -1.52 1.44
C TRP A 15 5.95 -0.85 0.66
N VAL A 16 6.77 -1.68 0.04
CA VAL A 16 7.87 -1.30 -0.84
C VAL A 16 7.45 -1.62 -2.26
N GLN A 17 7.58 -0.64 -3.15
CA GLN A 17 7.39 -0.83 -4.59
C GLN A 17 8.53 -0.20 -5.36
N ALA A 18 8.79 -0.71 -6.56
CA ALA A 18 9.67 -0.13 -7.55
C ALA A 18 8.91 -0.02 -8.87
N GLY A 19 8.57 1.20 -9.27
CA GLY A 19 7.65 1.43 -10.39
C GLY A 19 6.30 0.75 -10.14
N GLU A 20 5.90 -0.14 -11.03
CA GLU A 20 4.64 -0.89 -10.96
C GLU A 20 4.76 -2.22 -10.18
N THR A 21 5.95 -2.54 -9.68
CA THR A 21 6.21 -3.82 -8.99
C THR A 21 6.18 -3.64 -7.48
N VAL A 22 5.27 -4.36 -6.80
CA VAL A 22 5.25 -4.50 -5.34
C VAL A 22 6.29 -5.54 -4.93
N LEU A 23 7.18 -5.20 -3.99
CA LEU A 23 8.37 -6.00 -3.68
C LEU A 23 8.22 -6.88 -2.42
N ASN A 24 7.46 -6.43 -1.42
CA ASN A 24 7.34 -7.11 -0.12
C ASN A 24 5.89 -7.44 0.25
N ASP A 25 4.98 -7.33 -0.70
CA ASP A 25 3.54 -7.54 -0.51
C ASP A 25 2.91 -8.00 -1.84
N THR A 26 1.59 -8.19 -1.85
CA THR A 26 0.83 -8.52 -3.07
C THR A 26 0.09 -7.30 -3.59
N VAL A 27 -0.07 -7.24 -4.92
CA VAL A 27 -0.87 -6.19 -5.58
C VAL A 27 -2.30 -6.19 -5.06
N ASP A 28 -2.88 -7.37 -4.85
CA ASP A 28 -4.24 -7.56 -4.32
C ASP A 28 -4.40 -6.89 -2.94
N ASN A 29 -3.50 -7.20 -2.00
CA ASN A 29 -3.56 -6.63 -0.65
C ASN A 29 -3.36 -5.11 -0.65
N VAL A 30 -2.35 -4.59 -1.37
CA VAL A 30 -2.08 -3.14 -1.36
C VAL A 30 -3.14 -2.34 -2.12
N SER A 31 -3.88 -2.96 -3.05
CA SER A 31 -4.94 -2.30 -3.82
C SER A 31 -6.15 -1.88 -2.98
N GLU A 32 -6.33 -2.48 -1.79
CA GLU A 32 -7.36 -2.06 -0.84
C GLU A 32 -7.03 -0.72 -0.16
N TYR A 33 -5.77 -0.27 -0.21
CA TYR A 33 -5.30 0.92 0.47
C TYR A 33 -5.17 2.10 -0.49
N THR A 34 -5.59 3.28 -0.05
CA THR A 34 -5.32 4.56 -0.72
C THR A 34 -3.97 5.11 -0.26
N PRO A 35 -2.98 5.31 -1.15
CA PRO A 35 -1.70 5.89 -0.79
C PRO A 35 -1.85 7.32 -0.25
N ILE A 36 -1.19 7.62 0.86
CA ILE A 36 -1.15 8.95 1.49
C ILE A 36 0.26 9.55 1.57
N MET A 37 1.30 8.72 1.43
CA MET A 37 2.69 9.17 1.37
C MET A 37 3.53 8.17 0.56
N VAL A 38 4.45 8.71 -0.25
CA VAL A 38 5.43 7.93 -1.03
C VAL A 38 6.81 8.55 -0.82
N VAL A 39 7.80 7.72 -0.49
CA VAL A 39 9.21 8.10 -0.24
C VAL A 39 10.15 7.21 -1.03
#